data_AF-A0A7M5V3Z8-F1
#
_entry.id   AF-A0A7M5V3Z8-F1
#
_cell.length_a   1.000
_cell.length_b   1.000
_cell.length_c   1.000
_cell.angle_alpha   90.00
_cell.angle_beta   90.00
_cell.angle_gamma   90.00
#
_symmetry.space_group_name_H-M   'P 1'
#
loop_
_entity.id
_entity.type
_entity.pdbx_description
1 polymer ?
#
loop_
_entity_poly.entity_id
_entity_poly.type
_entity_poly.pdbx_seq_one_letter_code
_entity_poly.pdbx_strand_id
1 'polypeptide(L)'
;MLMFKVTCIVVILVIVQSAAFNDAKESENKRMRRDAGLTAALIGAGISAGASLVGTTVGALKRSDYSVAVSGSITNFAKWNMGLKQCVVESGYMNIPMRSVSSGKREGFAGHKEGNTATGNWVQCTYKILNSNVIIHLMYSAPFSFDFHYNQIAVAICHSSDSRCTNMKIGQMTNDARPYLARMDYYNTIRMLKLCKEGFCVTGVMGTSHHSEITWKVYPIIYDNLSNAVQSSAAKTRWDKADYDHFVVKELM
;
A
#
# COMPACT_ATOMS: atom_id res chain seq x y z
N MET A 1 11.28 -25.34 -50.92
CA MET A 1 11.87 -24.01 -50.66
C MET A 1 10.89 -23.07 -49.92
N LEU A 2 10.13 -23.58 -48.93
CA LEU A 2 9.12 -22.81 -48.17
C LEU A 2 9.41 -22.80 -46.65
N MET A 3 10.26 -23.71 -46.15
CA MET A 3 10.55 -23.85 -44.71
C MET A 3 11.50 -22.78 -44.12
N PHE A 4 12.33 -22.10 -44.93
CA PHE A 4 13.26 -21.08 -44.41
C PHE A 4 12.59 -19.73 -44.10
N LYS A 5 11.42 -19.43 -44.68
CA LYS A 5 10.73 -18.15 -44.42
C LYS A 5 9.96 -18.11 -43.10
N VAL A 6 9.52 -19.27 -42.59
CA VAL A 6 8.72 -19.34 -41.36
C VAL A 6 9.61 -19.15 -40.12
N THR A 7 10.83 -19.67 -40.13
CA THR A 7 11.75 -19.60 -38.97
C THR A 7 12.24 -18.18 -38.68
N CYS A 8 12.53 -17.37 -39.71
CA CYS A 8 12.95 -15.97 -39.50
C CYS A 8 11.85 -15.09 -38.88
N ILE A 9 10.58 -15.33 -39.22
CA ILE A 9 9.45 -14.54 -38.69
C ILE A 9 9.26 -14.82 -37.19
N VAL A 10 9.43 -16.08 -36.76
CA VAL A 10 9.31 -16.46 -35.34
C VAL A 10 10.43 -15.84 -34.49
N VAL A 11 11.67 -15.81 -35.00
CA VAL A 11 12.80 -15.21 -34.27
C VAL A 11 12.63 -13.69 -34.10
N ILE A 12 12.15 -12.99 -35.13
CA ILE A 12 11.89 -11.54 -35.05
C ILE A 12 10.77 -11.26 -34.04
N LEU A 13 9.71 -12.08 -34.00
CA LEU A 13 8.61 -11.90 -33.05
C LEU A 13 9.06 -12.06 -31.59
N VAL A 14 9.93 -13.03 -31.31
CA VAL A 14 10.49 -13.27 -29.96
C VAL A 14 11.38 -12.12 -29.51
N ILE A 15 12.22 -11.57 -30.41
CA ILE A 15 13.10 -10.44 -30.09
C ILE A 15 12.28 -9.17 -29.79
N VAL A 16 11.24 -8.88 -30.59
CA VAL A 16 10.38 -7.71 -30.37
C VAL A 16 9.62 -7.80 -29.04
N GLN A 17 9.13 -8.98 -28.67
CA GLN A 17 8.49 -9.19 -27.36
C GLN A 17 9.48 -8.99 -26.19
N SER A 18 10.73 -9.45 -26.34
CA SER A 18 11.74 -9.29 -25.29
C SER A 18 12.16 -7.83 -25.08
N ALA A 19 12.25 -7.03 -26.15
CA ALA A 19 12.59 -5.61 -26.07
C ALA A 19 11.46 -4.80 -25.40
N ALA A 20 10.21 -5.02 -25.82
CA ALA A 20 9.06 -4.36 -25.21
C ALA A 20 8.89 -4.69 -23.71
N PHE A 21 9.21 -5.93 -23.32
CA PHE A 21 9.18 -6.34 -21.91
C PHE A 21 10.28 -5.64 -21.08
N ASN A 22 11.49 -5.50 -21.65
CA ASN A 22 12.60 -4.83 -20.99
C ASN A 22 12.34 -3.32 -20.82
N ASP A 23 11.78 -2.66 -21.85
CA ASP A 23 11.42 -1.24 -21.78
C ASP A 23 10.32 -0.97 -20.73
N ALA A 24 9.31 -1.83 -20.66
CA ALA A 24 8.26 -1.75 -19.64
C ALA A 24 8.84 -1.85 -18.22
N LYS A 25 9.73 -2.83 -17.99
CA LYS A 25 10.39 -3.05 -16.71
C LYS A 25 11.30 -1.88 -16.31
N GLU A 26 12.04 -1.31 -17.25
CA GLU A 26 12.89 -0.13 -16.99
C GLU A 26 12.06 1.11 -16.65
N SER A 27 10.94 1.32 -17.36
CA SER A 27 10.04 2.44 -17.10
C SER A 27 9.41 2.38 -15.69
N GLU A 28 8.99 1.18 -15.26
CA GLU A 28 8.45 0.93 -13.93
C GLU A 28 9.51 1.17 -12.85
N ASN A 29 10.75 0.75 -13.09
CA ASN A 29 11.86 0.94 -12.15
C ASN A 29 12.24 2.42 -12.00
N LYS A 30 12.26 3.19 -13.10
CA LYS A 30 12.45 4.65 -13.07
C LYS A 30 11.32 5.35 -12.30
N ARG A 31 10.07 4.90 -12.48
CA ARG A 31 8.89 5.43 -11.77
C ARG A 31 8.97 5.16 -10.27
N MET A 32 9.25 3.92 -9.87
CA MET A 32 9.43 3.56 -8.45
C MET A 32 10.53 4.40 -7.78
N ARG A 33 11.64 4.68 -8.48
CA ARG A 33 12.72 5.52 -7.95
C ARG A 33 12.28 6.97 -7.75
N ARG A 34 11.50 7.54 -8.67
CA ARG A 34 10.94 8.90 -8.51
C ARG A 34 9.94 8.96 -7.36
N ASP A 35 9.02 8.01 -7.29
CA ASP A 35 8.02 7.93 -6.22
C ASP A 35 8.68 7.72 -4.85
N ALA A 36 9.71 6.87 -4.79
CA ALA A 36 10.52 6.67 -3.60
C ALA A 36 11.26 7.95 -3.21
N GLY A 37 11.84 8.69 -4.17
CA GLY A 37 12.52 9.97 -3.95
C GLY A 37 11.58 11.04 -3.40
N LEU A 38 10.41 11.21 -4.01
CA LEU A 38 9.40 12.16 -3.53
C LEU A 38 8.83 11.74 -2.18
N THR A 39 8.54 10.46 -2.00
CA THR A 39 8.02 10.02 -0.71
C THR A 39 9.09 10.14 0.38
N ALA A 40 10.36 9.88 0.09
CA ALA A 40 11.46 10.15 1.01
C ALA A 40 11.56 11.64 1.33
N ALA A 41 11.37 12.52 0.34
CA ALA A 41 11.34 13.96 0.53
C ALA A 41 10.15 14.42 1.40
N LEU A 42 8.96 13.83 1.25
CA LEU A 42 7.79 14.10 2.09
C LEU A 42 7.89 13.49 3.50
N ILE A 43 8.51 12.31 3.63
CA ILE A 43 8.72 11.62 4.92
C ILE A 43 9.81 12.30 5.75
N GLY A 44 10.92 12.70 5.13
CA GLY A 44 12.03 13.38 5.82
C GLY A 44 11.67 14.79 6.33
N ALA A 45 10.45 15.24 6.09
CA ALA A 45 10.05 16.63 6.10
C ALA A 45 9.06 16.97 7.23
N GLY A 46 8.01 16.18 7.47
CA GLY A 46 6.99 16.55 8.47
C GLY A 46 6.28 15.39 9.14
N ILE A 47 6.65 14.16 8.78
CA ILE A 47 6.06 12.96 9.36
C ILE A 47 6.84 12.61 10.62
N SER A 48 6.14 12.58 11.74
CA SER A 48 6.73 12.13 13.02
C SER A 48 6.16 10.78 13.44
N ALA A 49 6.93 10.05 14.24
CA ALA A 49 6.47 8.81 14.85
C ALA A 49 5.23 9.08 15.72
N GLY A 50 4.24 8.22 15.56
CA GLY A 50 3.09 8.07 16.44
C GLY A 50 3.41 7.16 17.62
N ALA A 51 2.41 6.88 18.46
CA ALA A 51 2.60 6.21 19.74
C ALA A 51 3.22 4.81 19.62
N SER A 52 2.81 4.05 18.59
CA SER A 52 3.31 2.69 18.36
C SER A 52 4.75 2.59 17.86
N LEU A 53 5.36 3.72 17.46
CA LEU A 53 6.73 3.77 16.95
C LEU A 53 7.67 4.60 17.84
N VAL A 54 7.21 5.05 19.02
CA VAL A 54 8.07 5.77 19.95
C VAL A 54 9.19 4.85 20.43
N GLY A 55 10.44 5.26 20.19
CA GLY A 55 11.62 4.52 20.63
C GLY A 55 11.86 3.19 19.92
N THR A 56 11.17 2.91 18.81
CA THR A 56 11.28 1.64 18.09
C THR A 56 11.16 1.82 16.57
N THR A 57 11.35 0.74 15.81
CA THR A 57 11.21 0.70 14.36
C THR A 57 10.10 -0.27 13.96
N VAL A 58 9.59 -0.17 12.72
CA VAL A 58 8.57 -1.10 12.21
C VAL A 58 9.04 -2.56 12.29
N GLY A 59 10.25 -2.84 11.83
CA GLY A 59 10.80 -4.20 11.86
C GLY A 59 10.93 -4.76 13.28
N ALA A 60 11.22 -3.90 14.26
CA ALA A 60 11.31 -4.30 15.66
C ALA A 60 9.95 -4.63 16.32
N LEU A 61 8.83 -4.26 15.70
CA LEU A 61 7.49 -4.67 16.16
C LEU A 61 7.18 -6.15 15.83
N LYS A 62 7.92 -6.73 14.88
CA LYS A 62 7.68 -8.07 14.34
C LYS A 62 8.11 -9.16 15.33
N ARG A 63 7.28 -10.20 15.46
CA ARG A 63 7.59 -11.43 16.20
C ARG A 63 8.38 -12.39 15.32
N SER A 64 9.72 -12.34 15.40
CA SER A 64 10.61 -13.16 14.55
C SER A 64 10.59 -14.65 14.87
N ASP A 65 10.01 -15.04 16.01
CA ASP A 65 9.87 -16.44 16.46
C ASP A 65 8.75 -17.21 15.74
N TYR A 66 7.88 -16.53 14.99
CA TYR A 66 6.85 -17.17 14.17
C TYR A 66 7.30 -17.31 12.73
N SER A 67 6.96 -18.44 12.09
CA SER A 67 7.30 -18.68 10.69
C SER A 67 6.56 -17.77 9.70
N VAL A 68 5.46 -17.16 10.12
CA VAL A 68 4.77 -16.08 9.39
C VAL A 68 4.59 -14.92 10.34
N ALA A 69 5.22 -13.79 10.02
CA ALA A 69 5.19 -12.59 10.83
C ALA A 69 5.17 -11.35 9.92
N VAL A 70 4.22 -10.45 10.17
CA VAL A 70 4.05 -9.22 9.41
C VAL A 70 4.29 -8.06 10.35
N SER A 71 5.06 -7.08 9.90
CA SER A 71 5.08 -5.76 10.51
C SER A 71 4.74 -4.73 9.47
N GLY A 72 4.26 -3.57 9.89
CA GLY A 72 4.05 -2.51 8.92
C GLY A 72 3.87 -1.16 9.56
N SER A 73 3.63 -0.18 8.70
CA SER A 73 3.22 1.14 9.14
C SER A 73 2.21 1.78 8.21
N ILE A 74 1.46 2.71 8.78
CA ILE A 74 0.51 3.56 8.09
C ILE A 74 0.88 5.01 8.38
N THR A 75 1.05 5.78 7.31
CA THR A 75 1.40 7.20 7.38
C THR A 75 0.26 8.05 6.85
N ASN A 76 -0.15 9.05 7.63
CA ASN A 76 -1.20 9.97 7.26
C ASN A 76 -0.60 11.34 6.90
N PHE A 77 -0.57 11.66 5.61
CA PHE A 77 -0.09 12.96 5.12
C PHE A 77 -1.17 14.03 5.13
N ALA A 78 -2.44 13.67 5.31
CA ALA A 78 -3.56 14.60 5.29
C ALA A 78 -3.63 15.45 6.57
N LYS A 79 -4.26 16.63 6.49
CA LYS A 79 -4.53 17.51 7.65
C LYS A 79 -5.56 16.95 8.63
N TRP A 80 -6.32 15.93 8.21
CA TRP A 80 -7.33 15.28 9.04
C TRP A 80 -6.81 14.01 9.67
N ASN A 81 -7.28 13.70 10.88
CA ASN A 81 -6.97 12.44 11.53
C ASN A 81 -7.68 11.28 10.82
N MET A 82 -7.01 10.13 10.76
CA MET A 82 -7.60 8.86 10.35
C MET A 82 -8.09 8.12 11.60
N GLY A 83 -9.39 8.16 11.86
CA GLY A 83 -9.99 7.43 12.97
C GLY A 83 -10.19 5.96 12.62
N LEU A 84 -9.56 5.05 13.35
CA LEU A 84 -9.82 3.62 13.21
C LEU A 84 -11.24 3.31 13.65
N LYS A 85 -11.99 2.59 12.81
CA LYS A 85 -13.34 2.12 13.11
C LYS A 85 -13.34 0.70 13.64
N GLN A 86 -12.67 -0.20 12.93
CA GLN A 86 -12.57 -1.60 13.31
C GLN A 86 -11.40 -2.26 12.59
N CYS A 87 -10.90 -3.34 13.17
CA CYS A 87 -10.03 -4.30 12.52
C CYS A 87 -10.62 -5.70 12.72
N VAL A 88 -10.72 -6.46 11.63
CA VAL A 88 -11.11 -7.87 11.62
C VAL A 88 -9.87 -8.69 11.32
N VAL A 89 -9.54 -9.61 12.20
CA VAL A 89 -8.46 -10.59 12.02
C VAL A 89 -9.12 -11.90 11.62
N GLU A 90 -9.08 -12.22 10.33
CA GLU A 90 -9.68 -13.44 9.78
C GLU A 90 -8.78 -14.66 10.05
N SER A 91 -7.47 -14.45 10.12
CA SER A 91 -6.49 -15.49 10.44
C SER A 91 -5.27 -14.94 11.16
N GLY A 92 -4.71 -15.71 12.08
CA GLY A 92 -3.57 -15.32 12.92
C GLY A 92 -3.95 -14.32 14.02
N TYR A 93 -3.00 -13.50 14.44
CA TYR A 93 -3.14 -12.53 15.53
C TYR A 93 -2.42 -11.22 15.22
N MET A 94 -2.89 -10.12 15.80
CA MET A 94 -2.14 -8.85 15.83
C MET A 94 -1.54 -8.62 17.21
N ASN A 95 -0.22 -8.76 17.35
CA ASN A 95 0.48 -8.46 18.60
C ASN A 95 0.61 -6.95 18.85
N ILE A 96 0.70 -6.15 17.78
CA ILE A 96 0.61 -4.69 17.85
C ILE A 96 -0.54 -4.25 16.94
N PRO A 97 -1.72 -3.93 17.50
CA PRO A 97 -2.88 -3.63 16.67
C PRO A 97 -2.69 -2.31 15.91
N MET A 98 -3.26 -2.23 14.71
CA MET A 98 -3.43 -0.96 14.01
C MET A 98 -4.25 0.01 14.87
N ARG A 99 -3.97 1.30 14.75
CA ARG A 99 -4.60 2.37 15.55
C ARG A 99 -5.00 3.54 14.66
N SER A 100 -5.77 4.47 15.22
CA SER A 100 -6.01 5.78 14.61
C SER A 100 -4.69 6.50 14.35
N VAL A 101 -4.59 7.19 13.22
CA VAL A 101 -3.36 7.88 12.79
C VAL A 101 -3.64 9.37 12.71
N SER A 102 -3.05 10.14 13.62
CA SER A 102 -3.21 11.60 13.60
C SER A 102 -2.59 12.21 12.34
N SER A 103 -3.02 13.43 12.01
CA SER A 103 -2.46 14.20 10.91
C SER A 103 -0.94 14.34 11.02
N GLY A 104 -0.21 14.08 9.93
CA GLY A 104 1.25 14.19 9.88
C GLY A 104 1.98 13.14 10.74
N LYS A 105 1.31 12.04 11.11
CA LYS A 105 1.89 10.96 11.92
C LYS A 105 2.02 9.66 11.16
N ARG A 106 2.89 8.81 11.68
CA ARG A 106 3.07 7.41 11.25
C ARG A 106 2.89 6.48 12.44
N GLU A 107 1.97 5.53 12.32
CA GLU A 107 1.78 4.45 13.30
C GLU A 107 2.30 3.13 12.70
N GLY A 108 2.85 2.27 13.54
CA GLY A 108 3.24 0.90 13.25
C GLY A 108 2.18 -0.10 13.69
N PHE A 109 2.26 -1.30 13.13
CA PHE A 109 1.47 -2.46 13.53
C PHE A 109 2.29 -3.73 13.30
N ALA A 110 1.87 -4.82 13.93
CA ALA A 110 2.45 -6.13 13.72
C ALA A 110 1.44 -7.23 14.02
N GLY A 111 1.59 -8.33 13.28
CA GLY A 111 0.84 -9.56 13.46
C GLY A 111 1.66 -10.77 13.07
N HIS A 112 1.13 -11.94 13.37
CA HIS A 112 1.76 -13.21 13.08
C HIS A 112 0.70 -14.31 12.95
N LYS A 113 1.09 -15.47 12.44
CA LYS A 113 0.21 -16.65 12.43
C LYS A 113 -0.13 -17.14 13.83
N GLU A 114 -1.14 -17.99 13.91
CA GLU A 114 -1.40 -18.72 15.14
C GLU A 114 -0.28 -19.73 15.45
N GLY A 115 0.02 -19.92 16.73
CA GLY A 115 1.04 -20.85 17.19
C GLY A 115 0.66 -22.29 16.83
N ASN A 116 1.64 -23.10 16.42
CA ASN A 116 1.46 -24.54 16.17
C ASN A 116 0.40 -24.94 15.12
N THR A 117 -0.08 -24.01 14.28
CA THR A 117 -1.03 -24.31 13.19
C THR A 117 -0.45 -23.95 11.82
N ALA A 118 -0.96 -24.52 10.73
CA ALA A 118 -0.56 -24.18 9.36
C ALA A 118 -1.35 -22.97 8.82
N THR A 119 -1.42 -21.89 9.60
CA THR A 119 -2.19 -20.68 9.28
C THR A 119 -1.29 -19.49 8.92
N GLY A 120 -1.86 -18.52 8.21
CA GLY A 120 -1.21 -17.25 7.89
C GLY A 120 -1.60 -16.12 8.83
N ASN A 121 -1.47 -14.89 8.36
CA ASN A 121 -2.03 -13.70 9.01
C ASN A 121 -2.82 -12.89 7.99
N TRP A 122 -4.12 -12.67 8.26
CA TRP A 122 -5.04 -12.03 7.34
C TRP A 122 -5.92 -11.03 8.08
N VAL A 123 -5.76 -9.75 7.76
CA VAL A 123 -6.37 -8.64 8.51
C VAL A 123 -6.97 -7.61 7.58
N GLN A 124 -8.14 -7.11 7.94
CA GLN A 124 -8.77 -5.94 7.35
C GLN A 124 -8.96 -4.88 8.43
N CYS A 125 -8.55 -3.65 8.17
CA CYS A 125 -8.85 -2.50 9.02
C CYS A 125 -9.59 -1.42 8.25
N THR A 126 -10.56 -0.78 8.92
CA THR A 126 -11.39 0.27 8.35
C THR A 126 -11.11 1.58 9.06
N TYR A 127 -10.84 2.62 8.29
CA TYR A 127 -10.56 3.97 8.75
C TYR A 127 -11.63 4.93 8.24
N LYS A 128 -12.05 5.86 9.10
CA LYS A 128 -12.80 7.05 8.70
C LYS A 128 -11.87 8.26 8.75
N ILE A 129 -11.78 8.99 7.65
CA ILE A 129 -11.16 10.31 7.69
C ILE A 129 -12.07 11.25 8.47
N LEU A 130 -11.58 11.80 9.58
CA LEU A 130 -12.39 12.67 10.43
C LEU A 130 -12.69 13.98 9.71
N ASN A 131 -13.89 14.53 9.92
CA ASN A 131 -14.40 15.72 9.25
C ASN A 131 -14.49 15.59 7.72
N SER A 132 -14.57 14.36 7.21
CA SER A 132 -14.98 14.09 5.84
C SER A 132 -15.93 12.89 5.80
N ASN A 133 -16.47 12.63 4.61
CA ASN A 133 -17.32 11.48 4.35
C ASN A 133 -16.53 10.30 3.76
N VAL A 134 -15.20 10.24 3.94
CA VAL A 134 -14.37 9.21 3.31
C VAL A 134 -14.08 8.07 4.27
N ILE A 135 -14.29 6.85 3.79
CA ILE A 135 -13.89 5.60 4.43
C ILE A 135 -12.78 4.95 3.61
N ILE A 136 -11.76 4.45 4.29
CA ILE A 136 -10.64 3.71 3.70
C ILE A 136 -10.59 2.33 4.36
N HIS A 137 -10.68 1.27 3.56
CA HIS A 137 -10.41 -0.08 4.01
C HIS A 137 -9.01 -0.48 3.55
N LEU A 138 -8.22 -1.03 4.47
CA LEU A 138 -6.89 -1.60 4.19
C LEU A 138 -6.95 -3.08 4.54
N MET A 139 -6.47 -3.93 3.67
CA MET A 139 -6.36 -5.36 3.92
C MET A 139 -4.97 -5.84 3.55
N TYR A 140 -4.45 -6.78 4.31
CA TYR A 140 -3.30 -7.56 3.93
C TYR A 140 -3.49 -9.03 4.31
N SER A 141 -2.90 -9.92 3.52
CA SER A 141 -2.85 -11.35 3.74
C SER A 141 -1.42 -11.86 3.55
N ALA A 142 -0.91 -12.60 4.53
CA ALA A 142 0.36 -13.32 4.49
C ALA A 142 0.10 -14.81 4.76
N PRO A 143 0.03 -15.67 3.74
CA PRO A 143 -0.29 -17.08 3.91
C PRO A 143 0.86 -17.89 4.55
N PHE A 144 0.51 -19.08 5.06
CA PHE A 144 1.48 -20.04 5.59
C PHE A 144 2.32 -20.72 4.50
N SER A 145 1.68 -21.11 3.40
CA SER A 145 2.33 -21.75 2.25
C SER A 145 2.27 -20.83 1.04
N PHE A 146 3.34 -20.79 0.26
CA PHE A 146 3.40 -20.09 -1.02
C PHE A 146 3.26 -21.03 -2.24
N ASP A 147 2.95 -22.32 -2.03
CA ASP A 147 2.79 -23.27 -3.14
C ASP A 147 1.62 -22.86 -4.05
N PHE A 148 0.54 -22.34 -3.46
CA PHE A 148 -0.67 -21.89 -4.17
C PHE A 148 -1.18 -20.53 -3.69
N HIS A 149 -0.42 -19.84 -2.86
CA HIS A 149 -0.79 -18.53 -2.32
C HIS A 149 0.39 -17.56 -2.39
N TYR A 150 0.08 -16.28 -2.19
CA TYR A 150 1.07 -15.21 -2.19
C TYR A 150 0.64 -14.15 -1.17
N ASN A 151 1.60 -13.31 -0.79
CA ASN A 151 1.26 -12.12 -0.02
C ASN A 151 0.35 -11.23 -0.87
N GLN A 152 -0.69 -10.67 -0.26
CA GLN A 152 -1.64 -9.81 -0.96
C GLN A 152 -1.95 -8.60 -0.09
N ILE A 153 -2.12 -7.44 -0.74
CA ILE A 153 -2.75 -6.29 -0.10
C ILE A 153 -3.92 -5.78 -0.94
N ALA A 154 -4.88 -5.16 -0.28
CA ALA A 154 -6.02 -4.52 -0.93
C ALA A 154 -6.37 -3.20 -0.25
N VAL A 155 -6.88 -2.26 -1.05
CA VAL A 155 -7.39 -0.97 -0.57
C VAL A 155 -8.73 -0.69 -1.20
N ALA A 156 -9.69 -0.25 -0.38
CA ALA A 156 -10.90 0.38 -0.87
C ALA A 156 -11.05 1.81 -0.34
N ILE A 157 -11.48 2.76 -1.17
CA ILE A 157 -11.72 4.16 -0.79
C ILE A 157 -13.10 4.58 -1.29
N CYS A 158 -14.00 4.96 -0.39
CA CYS A 158 -15.38 5.25 -0.75
C CYS A 158 -16.04 6.29 0.14
N HIS A 159 -17.15 6.82 -0.36
CA HIS A 159 -18.00 7.72 0.41
C HIS A 159 -18.78 6.93 1.48
N SER A 160 -18.94 7.51 2.66
CA SER A 160 -19.56 6.90 3.84
C SER A 160 -21.06 6.62 3.68
N SER A 161 -21.69 7.17 2.64
CA SER A 161 -23.07 6.86 2.26
C SER A 161 -23.18 5.61 1.38
N ASP A 162 -22.09 5.08 0.80
CA ASP A 162 -22.13 3.83 0.04
C ASP A 162 -22.11 2.63 1.00
N SER A 163 -23.31 2.13 1.34
CA SER A 163 -23.49 1.00 2.25
C SER A 163 -22.80 -0.28 1.80
N ARG A 164 -22.57 -0.46 0.49
CA ARG A 164 -21.89 -1.63 -0.06
C ARG A 164 -20.38 -1.59 0.18
N CYS A 165 -19.83 -0.38 0.34
CA CYS A 165 -18.44 -0.20 0.68
C CYS A 165 -18.25 -0.15 2.21
N THR A 166 -19.07 0.60 2.95
CA THR A 166 -18.91 0.72 4.41
C THR A 166 -19.03 -0.61 5.15
N ASN A 167 -19.83 -1.55 4.61
CA ASN A 167 -19.99 -2.91 5.13
C ASN A 167 -19.11 -3.95 4.41
N MET A 168 -18.05 -3.51 3.73
CA MET A 168 -17.18 -4.40 2.97
C MET A 168 -16.49 -5.41 3.89
N LYS A 169 -16.64 -6.68 3.57
CA LYS A 169 -15.99 -7.80 4.26
C LYS A 169 -14.63 -8.12 3.64
N ILE A 170 -13.76 -8.75 4.41
CA ILE A 170 -12.39 -9.09 3.99
C ILE A 170 -12.34 -9.99 2.75
N GLY A 171 -13.27 -10.95 2.64
CA GLY A 171 -13.40 -11.79 1.44
C GLY A 171 -13.78 -11.02 0.18
N GLN A 172 -14.55 -9.93 0.30
CA GLN A 172 -14.88 -9.04 -0.83
C GLN A 172 -13.67 -8.23 -1.27
N MET A 173 -12.85 -7.77 -0.32
CA MET A 173 -11.58 -7.09 -0.66
C MET A 173 -10.64 -7.97 -1.47
N THR A 174 -10.71 -9.29 -1.28
CA THR A 174 -9.88 -10.31 -1.97
C THR A 174 -10.40 -10.62 -3.37
N ASN A 175 -11.72 -10.75 -3.53
CA ASN A 175 -12.30 -11.36 -4.72
C ASN A 175 -13.10 -10.40 -5.61
N ASP A 176 -13.70 -9.34 -5.06
CA ASP A 176 -14.64 -8.50 -5.82
C ASP A 176 -13.91 -7.53 -6.76
N ALA A 177 -14.42 -7.29 -7.96
CA ALA A 177 -13.95 -6.19 -8.80
C ALA A 177 -14.86 -4.97 -8.61
N ARG A 178 -14.32 -3.86 -8.09
CA ARG A 178 -15.09 -2.61 -7.89
C ARG A 178 -14.24 -1.38 -8.25
N PRO A 179 -14.83 -0.29 -8.76
CA PRO A 179 -14.08 0.90 -9.20
C PRO A 179 -13.43 1.69 -8.05
N TYR A 180 -13.75 1.33 -6.80
CA TYR A 180 -13.18 1.91 -5.59
C TYR A 180 -12.31 0.91 -4.82
N LEU A 181 -11.93 -0.23 -5.42
CA LEU A 181 -11.15 -1.29 -4.81
C LEU A 181 -9.98 -1.64 -5.73
N ALA A 182 -8.77 -1.62 -5.17
CA ALA A 182 -7.56 -2.07 -5.84
C ALA A 182 -6.92 -3.19 -5.01
N ARG A 183 -6.23 -4.11 -5.70
CA ARG A 183 -5.47 -5.22 -5.12
C ARG A 183 -4.11 -5.37 -5.76
N MET A 184 -3.17 -5.92 -5.00
CA MET A 184 -1.85 -6.29 -5.51
C MET A 184 -1.38 -7.59 -4.86
N ASP A 185 -0.92 -8.49 -5.71
CA ASP A 185 -0.34 -9.77 -5.35
C ASP A 185 1.19 -9.68 -5.42
N TYR A 186 1.85 -10.22 -4.40
CA TYR A 186 3.30 -10.16 -4.18
C TYR A 186 3.89 -11.56 -4.22
N TYR A 187 3.93 -12.14 -5.42
CA TYR A 187 4.52 -13.46 -5.66
C TYR A 187 6.06 -13.41 -5.64
N ASN A 188 6.65 -12.74 -6.62
CA ASN A 188 8.10 -12.59 -6.77
C ASN A 188 8.54 -11.15 -7.07
N THR A 189 7.59 -10.23 -7.18
CA THR A 189 7.84 -8.83 -7.50
C THR A 189 7.21 -7.95 -6.44
N ILE A 190 7.97 -6.94 -6.01
CA ILE A 190 7.48 -5.90 -5.12
C ILE A 190 7.05 -4.73 -6.00
N ARG A 191 5.74 -4.48 -6.05
CA ARG A 191 5.14 -3.36 -6.77
C ARG A 191 4.31 -2.51 -5.85
N MET A 192 4.20 -1.23 -6.16
CA MET A 192 3.35 -0.33 -5.39
C MET A 192 1.90 -0.47 -5.86
N LEU A 193 1.00 -0.76 -4.93
CA LEU A 193 -0.42 -0.55 -5.13
C LEU A 193 -0.73 0.94 -4.96
N LYS A 194 -1.53 1.52 -5.85
CA LYS A 194 -2.05 2.88 -5.73
C LYS A 194 -3.54 2.90 -6.09
N LEU A 195 -4.33 3.57 -5.27
CA LEU A 195 -5.74 3.85 -5.55
C LEU A 195 -6.06 5.28 -5.16
N CYS A 196 -6.69 6.02 -6.06
CA CYS A 196 -7.10 7.40 -5.84
C CYS A 196 -8.61 7.53 -6.04
N LYS A 197 -9.33 7.95 -5.01
CA LYS A 197 -10.80 8.12 -5.02
C LYS A 197 -11.22 9.08 -3.89
N GLU A 198 -12.38 9.71 -4.05
CA GLU A 198 -12.99 10.55 -3.00
C GLU A 198 -12.06 11.64 -2.43
N GLY A 199 -11.17 12.21 -3.25
CA GLY A 199 -10.24 13.25 -2.80
C GLY A 199 -9.02 12.73 -2.04
N PHE A 200 -8.78 11.41 -2.00
CA PHE A 200 -7.61 10.79 -1.38
C PHE A 200 -6.94 9.80 -2.33
N CYS A 201 -5.64 9.61 -2.12
CA CYS A 201 -4.84 8.55 -2.72
C CYS A 201 -4.20 7.72 -1.62
N VAL A 202 -4.28 6.40 -1.75
CA VAL A 202 -3.61 5.47 -0.86
C VAL A 202 -2.59 4.70 -1.68
N THR A 203 -1.35 4.64 -1.19
CA THR A 203 -0.35 3.73 -1.71
C THR A 203 0.00 2.65 -0.69
N GLY A 204 0.29 1.46 -1.20
CA GLY A 204 0.62 0.28 -0.42
C GLY A 204 1.76 -0.48 -1.05
N VAL A 205 2.64 -1.04 -0.22
CA VAL A 205 3.64 -2.01 -0.66
C VAL A 205 3.83 -3.05 0.43
N MET A 206 4.04 -4.30 0.02
CA MET A 206 4.29 -5.44 0.90
C MET A 206 5.50 -6.23 0.36
N GLY A 207 6.29 -6.83 1.26
CA GLY A 207 7.33 -7.78 0.87
C GLY A 207 6.75 -9.12 0.42
N THR A 208 7.55 -9.96 -0.23
CA THR A 208 7.15 -11.27 -0.77
C THR A 208 7.43 -12.46 0.16
N SER A 209 8.13 -12.24 1.29
CA SER A 209 8.50 -13.32 2.23
C SER A 209 7.43 -13.55 3.31
N HIS A 210 7.53 -14.66 4.06
CA HIS A 210 6.70 -14.89 5.24
C HIS A 210 6.98 -13.92 6.40
N HIS A 211 8.12 -13.21 6.37
CA HIS A 211 8.49 -12.18 7.34
C HIS A 211 8.32 -10.77 6.75
N SER A 212 7.15 -10.51 6.19
CA SER A 212 6.90 -9.35 5.34
C SER A 212 6.84 -8.03 6.10
N GLU A 213 7.19 -6.94 5.41
CA GLU A 213 6.96 -5.58 5.87
C GLU A 213 5.99 -4.85 4.94
N ILE A 214 5.03 -4.14 5.55
CA ILE A 214 4.00 -3.40 4.83
C ILE A 214 4.15 -1.90 5.06
N THR A 215 4.04 -1.12 4.00
CA THR A 215 3.96 0.35 4.11
C THR A 215 2.72 0.88 3.43
N TRP A 216 1.85 1.50 4.23
CA TRP A 216 0.69 2.25 3.79
C TRP A 216 0.93 3.75 3.89
N LYS A 217 0.52 4.50 2.87
CA LYS A 217 0.62 5.96 2.85
C LYS A 217 -0.68 6.55 2.31
N VAL A 218 -1.23 7.51 3.03
CA VAL A 218 -2.50 8.16 2.68
C VAL A 218 -2.26 9.63 2.42
N TYR A 219 -2.62 10.06 1.21
CA TYR A 219 -2.43 11.40 0.70
C TYR A 219 -3.78 12.03 0.36
N PRO A 220 -4.01 13.32 0.65
CA PRO A 220 -5.10 14.06 0.03
C PRO A 220 -4.75 14.36 -1.43
N ILE A 221 -5.72 14.43 -2.34
CA ILE A 221 -5.44 14.79 -3.74
C ILE A 221 -5.01 16.26 -3.88
N ILE A 222 -5.60 17.13 -3.05
CA ILE A 222 -5.31 18.57 -3.06
C ILE A 222 -4.14 18.86 -2.11
N TYR A 223 -3.09 19.53 -2.62
CA TYR A 223 -1.92 19.94 -1.84
C TYR A 223 -2.26 20.69 -0.54
N ASP A 224 -3.21 21.62 -0.60
CA ASP A 224 -3.63 22.45 0.55
C ASP A 224 -4.36 21.65 1.65
N ASN A 225 -4.64 20.37 1.40
CA ASN A 225 -5.19 19.44 2.38
C ASN A 225 -4.11 18.57 3.05
N LEU A 226 -2.84 18.72 2.70
CA LEU A 226 -1.72 18.15 3.45
C LEU A 226 -1.67 18.71 4.88
N SER A 227 -1.11 17.92 5.81
CA SER A 227 -0.87 18.41 7.17
C SER A 227 0.08 19.60 7.18
N ASN A 228 -0.10 20.52 8.11
CA ASN A 228 0.74 21.72 8.23
C ASN A 228 2.23 21.36 8.37
N ALA A 229 2.56 20.29 9.08
CA ALA A 229 3.95 19.83 9.23
C ALA A 229 4.54 19.37 7.89
N VAL A 230 3.77 18.61 7.11
CA VAL A 230 4.19 18.16 5.77
C VAL A 230 4.33 19.34 4.82
N GLN A 231 3.35 20.26 4.78
CA GLN A 231 3.42 21.47 3.94
C GLN A 231 4.64 22.35 4.29
N SER A 232 4.83 22.61 5.58
CA SER A 232 5.93 23.46 6.07
C SER A 232 7.29 22.93 5.65
N SER A 233 7.42 21.61 5.47
CA SER A 233 8.68 21.04 5.08
C SER A 233 8.80 20.67 3.61
N ALA A 234 7.70 20.45 2.89
CA ALA A 234 7.73 20.46 1.42
C ALA A 234 8.26 21.81 0.91
N ALA A 235 7.83 22.91 1.53
CA ALA A 235 8.34 24.26 1.24
C ALA A 235 9.86 24.39 1.48
N LYS A 236 10.40 23.73 2.51
CA LYS A 236 11.86 23.75 2.79
C LYS A 236 12.67 22.93 1.79
N THR A 237 12.10 21.84 1.28
CA THR A 237 12.77 20.93 0.34
C THR A 237 12.59 21.33 -1.12
N ARG A 238 12.04 22.54 -1.39
CA ARG A 238 11.74 23.08 -2.72
C ARG A 238 10.76 22.24 -3.54
N TRP A 239 9.88 21.50 -2.87
CA TRP A 239 8.76 20.82 -3.52
C TRP A 239 7.57 21.77 -3.54
N ASP A 240 7.10 22.11 -4.73
CA ASP A 240 5.96 22.99 -4.88
C ASP A 240 4.65 22.21 -5.10
N LYS A 241 3.55 22.96 -5.22
CA LYS A 241 2.22 22.41 -5.45
C LYS A 241 2.14 21.65 -6.78
N ALA A 242 2.84 22.09 -7.82
CA ALA A 242 2.82 21.46 -9.13
C ALA A 242 3.52 20.10 -9.11
N ASP A 243 4.64 19.98 -8.39
CA ASP A 243 5.33 18.70 -8.21
C ASP A 243 4.45 17.68 -7.48
N TYR A 244 3.74 18.13 -6.44
CA TYR A 244 2.80 17.30 -5.71
C TYR A 244 1.63 16.85 -6.58
N ASP A 245 1.01 17.80 -7.29
CA ASP A 245 -0.12 17.52 -8.18
C ASP A 245 0.33 16.54 -9.28
N HIS A 246 1.55 16.64 -9.80
CA HIS A 246 2.10 15.67 -10.75
C HIS A 246 2.15 14.27 -10.17
N PHE A 247 2.66 14.11 -8.93
CA PHE A 247 2.75 12.81 -8.28
C PHE A 247 1.40 12.19 -7.98
N VAL A 248 0.45 12.99 -7.48
CA VAL A 248 -0.84 12.47 -7.06
C VAL A 248 -1.79 12.29 -8.23
N VAL A 249 -1.83 13.25 -9.16
CA VAL A 249 -2.85 13.35 -10.23
C VAL A 249 -2.40 12.74 -11.56
N LYS A 250 -1.14 12.83 -11.97
CA LYS A 250 -0.74 12.39 -13.33
C LYS A 250 -0.82 10.87 -13.53
N GLU A 251 -1.12 10.12 -12.47
CA GLU A 251 -1.32 8.67 -12.54
C GLU A 251 -2.80 8.27 -12.55
N LEU A 252 -3.71 9.23 -12.64
CA LEU A 252 -5.16 9.02 -12.78
C LEU A 252 -5.66 9.05 -14.23
N MET A 253 -4.79 9.43 -15.18
CA MET A 253 -5.06 9.50 -16.63
C MET A 253 -4.28 8.40 -17.35
#